data_AF-A0A1D8S5T8-F1
#
_entry.id   AF-A0A1D8S5T8-F1
#
_cell.length_a   1.000
_cell.length_b   1.000
_cell.length_c   1.000
_cell.angle_alpha   90.00
_cell.angle_beta   90.00
_cell.angle_gamma   90.00
#
_symmetry.space_group_name_H-M   'P 1'
#
loop_
_entity.id
_entity.type
_entity.pdbx_description
1 polymer ?
#
loop_
_entity_poly.entity_id
_entity_poly.type
_entity_poly.pdbx_seq_one_letter_code
_entity_poly.pdbx_strand_id
1 'polypeptide(L)'
;MVHMSDSDPPLYVTFRIADRAALRKVIQAYGSMESDIETITIVDPENEHSHPLTIEVGNLTKKQWEALRVAHEKGHYTSPRGGHLEEIAADLGISKSAVSQRLRAAESKIIPAILGTKDVHTRKSK
;
A
#
# COMPACT_ATOMS: atom_id res chain seq x y z
N MET A 1 -22.91 -21.28 15.25
CA MET A 1 -23.34 -20.11 14.45
C MET A 1 -22.75 -18.89 15.13
N VAL A 2 -21.64 -18.36 14.63
CA VAL A 2 -20.94 -17.21 15.24
C VAL A 2 -21.43 -15.97 14.50
N HIS A 3 -22.11 -15.07 15.22
CA HIS A 3 -22.29 -13.69 14.78
C HIS A 3 -20.90 -13.03 14.74
N MET A 4 -20.40 -12.75 13.54
CA MET A 4 -19.33 -11.78 13.35
C MET A 4 -19.98 -10.44 13.05
N SER A 5 -19.52 -9.44 13.78
CA SER A 5 -19.98 -8.07 13.84
C SER A 5 -20.13 -7.42 12.48
N ASP A 6 -21.23 -6.67 12.36
CA ASP A 6 -21.40 -5.52 11.48
C ASP A 6 -20.30 -4.50 11.83
N SER A 7 -19.11 -4.66 11.23
CA SER A 7 -18.07 -3.64 11.30
C SER A 7 -18.49 -2.57 10.31
N ASP A 8 -18.80 -1.38 10.82
CA ASP A 8 -19.11 -0.21 10.00
C ASP A 8 -18.07 -0.11 8.86
N PRO A 9 -18.50 -0.10 7.58
CA PRO A 9 -17.56 -0.07 6.47
C PRO A 9 -16.68 1.18 6.58
N PRO A 10 -15.38 1.06 6.23
CA PRO A 10 -14.46 2.19 6.33
C PRO A 10 -14.94 3.37 5.49
N LEU A 11 -14.97 4.56 6.11
CA LEU A 11 -15.29 5.81 5.44
C LEU A 11 -14.01 6.45 4.89
N TYR A 12 -13.97 6.66 3.58
CA TYR A 12 -12.88 7.36 2.92
C TYR A 12 -13.27 8.80 2.66
N VAL A 13 -12.47 9.75 3.16
CA VAL A 13 -12.68 11.18 2.94
C VAL A 13 -11.40 11.82 2.40
N THR A 14 -11.52 12.49 1.26
CA THR A 14 -10.43 13.28 0.67
C THR A 14 -10.65 14.76 1.01
N PHE A 15 -9.70 15.35 1.74
CA PHE A 15 -9.73 16.79 2.05
C PHE A 15 -8.69 17.54 1.23
N ARG A 16 -9.10 18.65 0.61
CA ARG A 16 -8.16 19.64 0.07
C ARG A 16 -7.81 20.61 1.17
N ILE A 17 -6.54 20.68 1.53
CA ILE A 17 -6.05 21.53 2.60
C ILE A 17 -5.30 22.71 1.98
N ALA A 18 -5.62 23.92 2.44
CA ALA A 18 -5.07 25.15 1.86
C ALA A 18 -3.56 25.33 2.13
N ASP A 19 -3.07 24.90 3.30
CA ASP A 19 -1.67 25.06 3.68
C ASP A 19 -1.23 24.06 4.79
N ARG A 20 0.07 24.09 5.12
CA ARG A 20 0.66 23.23 6.17
C ARG A 20 0.12 23.52 7.57
N ALA A 21 -0.34 24.74 7.86
CA ALA A 21 -0.89 25.08 9.17
C ALA A 21 -2.28 24.46 9.36
N ALA A 22 -3.11 24.47 8.31
CA ALA A 22 -4.38 23.76 8.28
C ALA A 22 -4.17 22.24 8.38
N LEU A 23 -3.18 21.67 7.70
CA LEU A 23 -2.85 20.23 7.83
C LEU A 23 -2.48 19.85 9.26
N ARG A 24 -1.64 20.64 9.93
CA ARG A 24 -1.29 20.39 11.34
C ARG A 24 -2.49 20.43 12.27
N LYS A 25 -3.42 21.37 12.07
CA LYS A 25 -4.66 21.44 12.86
C LYS A 25 -5.52 20.21 12.67
N VAL A 26 -5.64 19.73 11.44
CA VAL A 26 -6.36 18.50 11.10
C VAL A 26 -5.72 17.29 11.80
N ILE A 27 -4.41 17.11 11.67
CA ILE A 27 -3.68 16.01 12.34
C ILE A 27 -3.80 16.09 13.87
N GLN A 28 -3.67 17.29 14.46
CA GLN A 28 -3.81 17.47 15.90
C GLN A 28 -5.22 17.21 16.41
N ALA A 29 -6.24 17.66 15.67
CA ALA A 29 -7.63 17.35 15.99
C ALA A 29 -7.87 15.84 15.96
N TYR A 30 -7.34 15.14 14.96
CA TYR A 30 -7.46 13.68 14.86
C TYR A 30 -6.67 12.93 15.93
N GLY A 31 -5.43 13.33 16.24
CA GLY A 31 -4.63 12.69 17.29
C GLY A 31 -5.22 12.83 18.70
N SER A 32 -6.19 13.72 18.88
CA SER A 32 -6.96 13.87 20.12
C SER A 32 -8.21 12.99 20.20
N MET A 33 -8.57 12.33 19.09
CA MET A 33 -9.67 11.37 19.04
C MET A 33 -9.09 9.96 19.19
N GLU A 34 -9.62 9.14 20.09
CA GLU A 34 -9.32 7.70 20.06
C GLU A 34 -9.99 7.11 18.82
N SER A 35 -9.23 6.97 17.74
CA SER A 35 -9.74 6.45 16.47
C SER A 35 -8.63 5.70 15.73
N ASP A 36 -8.96 4.54 15.16
CA ASP A 36 -8.08 3.67 14.35
C ASP A 36 -7.81 4.28 12.96
N ILE A 37 -7.36 5.53 12.90
CA ILE A 37 -7.09 6.25 11.65
C ILE A 37 -5.66 5.99 11.21
N GLU A 38 -5.47 5.16 10.19
CA GLU A 38 -4.20 5.00 9.49
C GLU A 38 -4.05 6.14 8.46
N THR A 39 -3.06 7.02 8.63
CA THR A 39 -2.93 8.23 7.78
C THR A 39 -2.38 7.86 6.40
N ILE A 40 -3.18 8.12 5.35
CA ILE A 40 -2.86 7.80 3.96
C ILE A 40 -2.48 9.09 3.20
N THR A 41 -1.21 9.15 2.80
CA THR A 41 -0.62 9.87 1.65
C THR A 41 -0.82 11.40 1.55
N ILE A 42 0.30 12.13 1.57
CA ILE A 42 0.36 13.56 1.21
C ILE A 42 0.60 13.68 -0.30
N VAL A 43 -0.22 14.48 -0.97
CA VAL A 43 -0.12 14.74 -2.41
C VAL A 43 0.29 16.18 -2.62
N ASP A 44 1.35 16.39 -3.38
CA ASP A 44 1.73 17.71 -3.86
C ASP A 44 0.90 18.05 -5.11
N PRO A 45 -0.03 19.03 -5.03
CA PRO A 45 -0.89 19.37 -6.15
C PRO A 45 -0.15 20.08 -7.30
N GLU A 46 1.08 20.55 -7.10
CA GLU A 46 1.87 21.22 -8.15
C GLU A 46 2.64 20.24 -9.04
N ASN A 47 2.66 18.95 -8.68
CA ASN A 47 3.34 17.93 -9.46
C ASN A 47 2.33 17.12 -10.30
N GLU A 48 2.15 17.51 -11.58
CA GLU A 48 1.27 16.83 -12.55
C GLU A 48 1.63 15.34 -12.76
N HIS A 49 2.85 14.91 -12.39
CA HIS A 49 3.28 13.52 -12.45
C HIS A 49 3.06 12.74 -11.15
N SER A 50 2.74 13.41 -10.03
CA SER A 50 2.35 12.76 -8.78
C SER A 50 0.85 12.51 -8.77
N HIS A 51 0.40 11.55 -9.57
CA HIS A 51 -0.86 10.88 -9.30
C HIS A 51 -0.60 9.84 -8.21
N PRO A 52 -0.97 10.08 -6.94
CA PRO A 52 -0.78 9.10 -5.89
C PRO A 52 -1.62 7.86 -6.24
N LEU A 53 -0.95 6.75 -6.53
CA LEU A 53 -1.59 5.45 -6.54
C LEU A 53 -1.83 5.06 -5.08
N THR A 54 -3.03 5.35 -4.57
CA THR A 54 -3.50 4.75 -3.32
C THR A 54 -3.87 3.30 -3.62
N ILE A 55 -2.97 2.38 -3.27
CA ILE A 55 -3.19 0.95 -3.44
C ILE A 55 -3.65 0.41 -2.10
N GLU A 56 -4.91 -0.02 -2.02
CA GLU A 56 -5.39 -0.77 -0.87
C GLU A 56 -4.84 -2.19 -0.89
N VAL A 57 -3.71 -2.39 -0.22
CA VAL A 57 -3.08 -3.71 -0.07
C VAL A 57 -3.64 -4.47 1.15
N GLY A 58 -4.95 -4.35 1.40
CA GLY A 58 -5.62 -4.97 2.56
C GLY A 58 -5.55 -6.50 2.61
N ASN A 59 -5.14 -7.16 1.52
CA ASN A 59 -5.11 -8.61 1.42
C ASN A 59 -3.72 -9.25 1.57
N LEU A 60 -2.63 -8.50 1.80
CA LEU A 60 -1.31 -9.12 2.00
C LEU A 60 -1.18 -9.71 3.40
N THR A 61 -0.74 -10.96 3.49
CA THR A 61 -0.39 -11.55 4.80
C THR A 61 0.95 -10.99 5.28
N LYS A 62 1.20 -11.01 6.60
CA LYS A 62 2.50 -10.59 7.18
C LYS A 62 3.69 -11.27 6.50
N LYS A 63 3.57 -12.58 6.19
CA LYS A 63 4.63 -13.37 5.53
C LYS A 63 4.85 -12.98 4.06
N GLN A 64 3.81 -12.52 3.38
CA GLN A 64 3.90 -12.01 2.00
C GLN A 64 4.57 -10.64 1.98
N TRP A 65 4.18 -9.78 2.92
CA TRP A 65 4.76 -8.46 3.08
C TRP A 65 6.25 -8.52 3.46
N GLU A 66 6.60 -9.40 4.39
CA GLU A 66 7.99 -9.65 4.78
C GLU A 66 8.84 -10.17 3.62
N ALA A 67 8.30 -11.07 2.79
CA ALA A 67 9.01 -11.56 1.60
C ALA A 67 9.27 -10.44 0.58
N LEU A 68 8.28 -9.57 0.33
CA LEU A 68 8.44 -8.40 -0.54
C LEU A 68 9.49 -7.43 0.00
N ARG A 69 9.46 -7.15 1.31
CA ARG A 69 10.42 -6.26 1.97
C ARG A 69 11.86 -6.76 1.80
N VAL A 70 12.13 -8.02 2.15
CA VAL A 70 13.48 -8.59 2.02
C VAL A 70 13.92 -8.66 0.56
N ALA A 71 13.01 -9.02 -0.36
CA ALA A 71 13.30 -9.02 -1.79
C ALA A 71 13.68 -7.61 -2.31
N HIS A 72 12.94 -6.58 -1.89
CA HIS A 72 13.26 -5.18 -2.21
C HIS A 72 14.62 -4.76 -1.63
N GLU A 73 14.86 -5.00 -0.34
CA GLU A 73 16.12 -4.65 0.34
C GLU A 73 17.35 -5.30 -0.31
N LYS A 74 17.20 -6.51 -0.85
CA LYS A 74 18.28 -7.22 -1.56
C LYS A 74 18.43 -6.82 -3.03
N GLY A 75 17.54 -5.99 -3.58
CA GLY A 75 17.58 -5.59 -4.98
C GLY A 75 17.00 -6.63 -5.95
N HIS A 76 16.06 -7.48 -5.50
CA HIS A 76 15.38 -8.45 -6.36
C HIS A 76 14.70 -7.81 -7.59
N TYR A 77 14.24 -6.57 -7.41
CA TYR A 77 13.49 -5.79 -8.38
C TYR A 77 14.32 -4.69 -9.06
N THR A 78 15.64 -4.64 -8.86
CA THR A 78 16.52 -3.61 -9.42
C THR A 78 17.26 -4.09 -10.68
N SER A 79 17.88 -3.15 -11.40
CA SER A 79 18.80 -3.43 -12.50
C SER A 79 20.15 -2.73 -12.25
N PRO A 80 21.29 -3.46 -12.18
CA PRO A 80 21.42 -4.91 -12.32
C PRO A 80 20.70 -5.68 -11.20
N ARG A 81 20.27 -6.91 -11.52
CA ARG A 81 19.45 -7.72 -10.63
C ARG A 81 20.28 -8.21 -9.44
N GLY A 82 19.87 -7.81 -8.23
CA GLY A 82 20.34 -8.38 -6.97
C GLY A 82 19.33 -9.37 -6.39
N GLY A 83 19.54 -9.75 -5.13
CA GLY A 83 18.55 -10.45 -4.31
C GLY A 83 18.01 -11.71 -4.95
N HIS A 84 18.88 -12.65 -5.29
CA HIS A 84 18.45 -13.93 -5.81
C HIS A 84 17.54 -14.65 -4.80
N LEU A 85 16.63 -15.50 -5.29
CA LEU A 85 15.64 -16.16 -4.42
C LEU A 85 16.30 -17.01 -3.33
N GLU A 86 17.49 -17.53 -3.59
CA GLU A 86 18.35 -18.25 -2.65
C GLU A 86 18.81 -17.38 -1.48
N GLU A 87 19.18 -16.13 -1.75
CA GLU A 87 19.62 -15.18 -0.73
C GLU A 87 18.43 -14.74 0.14
N ILE A 88 17.30 -14.46 -0.50
CA ILE A 88 16.05 -14.13 0.20
C ILE A 88 15.58 -15.32 1.05
N ALA A 89 15.74 -16.55 0.55
CA ALA A 89 15.39 -17.78 1.26
C ALA A 89 16.25 -17.99 2.51
N ALA A 90 17.56 -17.74 2.40
CA ALA A 90 18.49 -17.79 3.52
C ALA A 90 18.10 -16.78 4.61
N ASP A 91 17.80 -15.54 4.25
CA ASP A 91 17.40 -14.49 5.19
C ASP A 91 16.06 -14.79 5.88
N LEU A 92 15.12 -15.41 5.17
CA LEU A 92 13.79 -15.76 5.71
C LEU A 92 13.73 -17.13 6.41
N GLY A 93 14.81 -17.91 6.36
CA GLY A 93 14.86 -19.26 6.93
C GLY A 93 13.86 -20.24 6.29
N ILE A 94 13.57 -20.09 4.99
CA ILE A 94 12.62 -20.94 4.26
C ILE A 94 13.23 -21.43 2.94
N SER A 95 12.54 -22.33 2.23
CA SER A 95 13.02 -22.80 0.93
C SER A 95 12.89 -21.72 -0.16
N LYS A 96 13.74 -21.81 -1.19
CA LYS A 96 13.64 -21.01 -2.43
C LYS A 96 12.23 -21.09 -3.06
N SER A 97 11.61 -22.27 -3.07
CA SER A 97 10.26 -22.47 -3.60
C SER A 97 9.20 -21.75 -2.75
N ALA A 98 9.35 -21.75 -1.43
CA ALA A 98 8.46 -21.03 -0.52
C ALA A 98 8.58 -19.51 -0.69
N VAL A 99 9.79 -18.97 -0.89
CA VAL A 99 9.96 -17.55 -1.25
C VAL A 99 9.25 -17.24 -2.56
N SER A 100 9.52 -18.03 -3.61
CA SER A 100 8.88 -17.82 -4.92
C SER A 100 7.35 -17.84 -4.82
N GLN A 101 6.78 -18.76 -4.05
CA GLN A 101 5.34 -18.85 -3.85
C GLN A 101 4.79 -17.64 -3.07
N ARG A 102 5.49 -17.18 -2.02
CA ARG A 102 5.08 -16.00 -1.25
C ARG A 102 5.12 -14.73 -2.09
N LEU A 103 6.19 -14.51 -2.85
CA LEU A 103 6.32 -13.36 -3.75
C LEU A 103 5.23 -13.39 -4.82
N ARG A 104 5.03 -14.52 -5.51
CA ARG A 104 3.94 -14.66 -6.50
C ARG A 104 2.56 -14.40 -5.90
N ALA A 105 2.28 -14.93 -4.71
CA ALA A 105 1.00 -14.74 -4.03
C ALA A 105 0.79 -13.30 -3.53
N ALA A 106 1.89 -12.55 -3.31
CA ALA A 106 1.86 -11.14 -2.98
C ALA A 106 1.64 -10.29 -4.24
N GLU A 107 2.43 -10.54 -5.28
CA GLU A 107 2.36 -9.87 -6.59
C GLU A 107 0.99 -10.10 -7.26
N SER A 108 0.39 -11.28 -7.14
CA SER A 108 -0.94 -11.56 -7.67
C SER A 108 -2.05 -10.74 -7.00
N LYS A 109 -1.80 -10.18 -5.81
CA LYS A 109 -2.72 -9.27 -5.12
C LYS A 109 -2.44 -7.82 -5.47
N ILE A 110 -1.17 -7.46 -5.62
CA ILE A 110 -0.73 -6.09 -5.92
C ILE A 110 -1.01 -5.72 -7.38
N ILE A 111 -0.66 -6.60 -8.33
CA ILE A 111 -0.75 -6.29 -9.77
C ILE A 111 -2.19 -5.92 -10.18
N PRO A 112 -3.25 -6.67 -9.80
CA PRO A 112 -4.62 -6.26 -10.11
C PRO A 112 -5.02 -4.95 -9.44
N ALA A 113 -4.55 -4.67 -8.23
CA ALA A 113 -4.84 -3.42 -7.53
C ALA A 113 -4.23 -2.21 -8.27
N ILE A 114 -3.02 -2.37 -8.83
CA ILE A 114 -2.35 -1.37 -9.67
C ILE A 114 -3.02 -1.24 -11.04
N LEU A 115 -3.30 -2.36 -11.72
CA LEU A 115 -3.88 -2.36 -13.07
C LEU A 115 -5.37 -1.96 -13.07
N GLY A 116 -6.07 -2.19 -11.96
CA GLY A 116 -7.45 -1.78 -11.71
C GLY A 116 -7.60 -0.30 -11.37
N THR A 117 -6.51 0.44 -11.15
CA THR A 117 -6.54 1.92 -11.00
C THR A 117 -6.61 2.66 -12.34
N LYS A 118 -7.22 2.06 -13.36
CA LYS A 118 -7.68 2.79 -14.55
C LYS A 118 -9.05 3.37 -14.25
N ASP A 119 -9.08 4.57 -13.67
CA ASP A 119 -10.03 5.64 -13.99
C ASP A 119 -9.87 6.81 -13.01
N VAL A 120 -8.92 7.71 -13.31
CA VAL A 120 -9.15 9.12 -12.99
C VAL A 120 -10.32 9.52 -13.87
N HIS A 121 -11.48 9.74 -13.25
CA HIS A 121 -12.70 10.17 -13.90
C HIS A 121 -12.42 11.35 -14.85
N THR A 122 -12.31 11.05 -16.14
CA THR A 122 -12.53 12.03 -17.19
C THR A 122 -14.04 12.26 -17.27
N ARG A 123 -14.57 13.11 -16.38
CA ARG A 123 -15.86 13.73 -16.64
C ARG A 123 -15.67 14.66 -17.84
N LYS A 124 -16.29 14.26 -18.94
CA LYS A 124 -16.49 15.03 -20.18
C LYS A 124 -16.60 16.52 -19.90
N SER A 125 -15.72 17.30 -20.53
CA SER A 125 -16.01 18.70 -20.82
C SER A 125 -16.55 18.79 -22.23
N LYS A 126 -17.85 19.09 -22.29
CA LYS A 126 -18.60 19.77 -23.35
C LYS A 126 -18.72 19.12 -24.73
#